data_AF-A0A831UL97-F1
#
_entry.id   AF-A0A831UL97-F1
#
_cell.length_a   1.000
_cell.length_b   1.000
_cell.length_c   1.000
_cell.angle_alpha   90.00
_cell.angle_beta   90.00
_cell.angle_gamma   90.00
#
_symmetry.space_group_name_H-M   'P 1'
#
loop_
_entity.id
_entity.type
_entity.pdbx_description
1 polymer ?
#
loop_
_entity_poly.entity_id
_entity_poly.type
_entity_poly.pdbx_seq_one_letter_code
_entity_poly.pdbx_strand_id
1 'polypeptide(L)'
;MSGQPECSFDRSDIRWEQGDLGFRYSLAYGVSADGSVVVGRADNASGYYRPFRWTQAEGMQDLGTLGGSQSAAYDVSADGNVIVGQAENDGYQWRPFRWTPAGGVEDLNQTYASLLTGGSELWEAHAISPDGRYIVGFGYNAATDRDEAFLLDTWRTGDTNGDGCIDDADLLAVLFAFGTPGSGLTCHEDINKDGVVDDADLLTVLFNFGSGC
;
A
#
# COMPACT_ATOMS: atom_id res chain seq x y z
N MET A 1 27.46 33.77 -17.97
CA MET A 1 27.75 32.35 -17.72
C MET A 1 26.88 31.93 -16.56
N SER A 2 25.73 31.33 -16.86
CA SER A 2 24.80 30.79 -15.86
C SER A 2 25.42 29.51 -15.30
N GLY A 3 25.89 29.54 -14.05
CA GLY A 3 26.32 28.34 -13.35
C GLY A 3 25.14 27.37 -13.28
N GLN A 4 25.32 26.16 -13.80
CA GLN A 4 24.39 25.08 -13.51
C GLN A 4 24.37 24.87 -12.00
N PRO A 5 23.22 24.55 -11.37
CA PRO A 5 23.23 24.12 -9.98
C PRO A 5 24.10 22.87 -9.91
N GLU A 6 25.26 22.99 -9.28
CA GLU A 6 26.12 21.85 -9.01
C GLU A 6 25.37 20.96 -8.01
N CYS A 7 25.17 19.69 -8.35
CA CYS A 7 24.79 18.65 -7.39
C CYS A 7 25.96 18.46 -6.42
N SER A 8 26.14 19.39 -5.49
CA SER A 8 27.16 19.29 -4.45
C SER A 8 26.57 18.50 -3.29
N PHE A 9 27.07 17.28 -3.09
CA PHE A 9 26.73 16.51 -1.90
C PHE A 9 27.48 17.05 -0.68
N ASP A 10 26.78 17.36 0.40
CA ASP A 10 27.37 17.80 1.67
C ASP A 10 26.77 17.07 2.89
N ARG A 11 27.22 17.46 4.09
CA ARG A 11 26.79 16.78 5.34
C ARG A 11 25.32 17.01 5.68
N SER A 12 24.68 18.04 5.14
CA SER A 12 23.27 18.34 5.33
C SER A 12 22.35 17.46 4.47
N ASP A 13 22.90 16.75 3.49
CA ASP A 13 22.18 15.72 2.72
C ASP A 13 21.93 14.44 3.54
N ILE A 14 22.63 14.26 4.67
CA ILE A 14 22.33 13.21 5.63
C ILE A 14 21.56 13.83 6.80
N ARG A 15 20.26 13.54 6.87
CA ARG A 15 19.39 13.95 7.98
C ARG A 15 19.23 12.83 8.99
N TRP A 16 19.49 13.14 10.25
CA TRP A 16 19.18 12.29 11.39
C TRP A 16 18.00 12.90 12.11
N GLU A 17 16.86 12.21 12.11
CA GLU A 17 15.71 12.61 12.92
C GLU A 17 15.84 11.96 14.29
N GLN A 18 16.11 12.77 15.31
CA GLN A 18 16.03 12.34 16.68
C GLN A 18 14.55 12.25 17.01
N GLY A 19 13.94 11.07 16.83
CA GLY A 19 12.54 10.87 17.18
C GLY A 19 12.33 11.19 18.65
N ASP A 20 11.57 12.25 18.95
CA ASP A 20 11.16 12.68 20.30
C ASP A 20 10.32 11.61 21.06
N LEU A 21 10.17 10.42 20.48
CA LEU A 21 9.35 9.31 20.92
C LEU A 21 10.15 8.19 21.64
N GLY A 22 11.46 8.37 21.84
CA GLY A 22 12.29 7.43 22.62
C GLY A 22 12.81 6.21 21.86
N PHE A 23 12.70 6.21 20.54
CA PHE A 23 13.24 5.16 19.67
C PHE A 23 14.77 5.11 19.76
N ARG A 24 15.34 3.99 20.23
CA ARG A 24 16.80 3.80 20.32
C ARG A 24 17.41 3.18 19.06
N TYR A 25 16.57 2.62 18.20
CA TYR A 25 16.96 1.94 16.98
C TYR A 25 15.85 2.10 15.94
N SER A 26 16.24 2.49 14.72
CA SER A 26 15.34 2.61 13.58
C SER A 26 16.05 2.20 12.31
N LEU A 27 15.30 1.57 11.39
CA LEU A 27 15.75 1.19 10.07
C LEU A 27 14.74 1.73 9.05
N ALA A 28 15.23 2.45 8.04
CA ALA A 28 14.44 2.80 6.86
C ALA A 28 14.61 1.71 5.80
N TYR A 29 13.51 1.31 5.17
CA TYR A 29 13.47 0.25 4.16
C TYR A 29 12.99 0.74 2.80
N GLY A 30 12.06 1.69 2.76
CA GLY A 30 11.46 2.20 1.52
C GLY A 30 11.32 3.72 1.51
N VAL A 31 11.20 4.29 0.31
CA VAL A 31 11.02 5.73 0.09
C VAL A 31 10.15 5.97 -1.16
N SER A 32 9.24 6.95 -1.10
CA SER A 32 8.41 7.36 -2.24
C SER A 32 9.26 7.93 -3.39
N ALA A 33 8.70 7.98 -4.59
CA ALA A 33 9.46 8.37 -5.79
C ALA A 33 10.00 9.80 -5.73
N ASP A 34 9.33 10.69 -5.00
CA ASP A 34 9.73 12.09 -4.79
C ASP A 34 10.58 12.30 -3.51
N GLY A 35 10.83 11.25 -2.73
CA GLY A 35 11.57 11.31 -1.48
C GLY A 35 10.81 11.92 -0.30
N SER A 36 9.52 12.23 -0.45
CA SER A 36 8.73 12.93 0.59
C SER A 36 8.25 12.01 1.71
N VAL A 37 8.13 10.71 1.44
CA VAL A 37 7.70 9.68 2.40
C VAL A 37 8.78 8.62 2.54
N VAL A 38 9.21 8.36 3.78
CA VAL A 38 10.15 7.27 4.11
C VAL A 38 9.45 6.29 5.05
N VAL A 39 9.61 4.99 4.81
CA VAL A 39 9.01 3.94 5.63
C VAL A 39 10.04 3.00 6.20
N GLY A 40 9.71 2.37 7.32
CA GLY A 40 10.63 1.45 7.98
C GLY A 40 10.09 0.89 9.27
N ARG A 41 11.00 0.56 10.20
CA ARG A 41 10.65 0.20 11.57
C ARG A 41 11.48 0.93 12.62
N ALA A 42 10.89 1.17 13.79
CA ALA A 42 11.56 1.77 14.94
C ALA A 42 11.09 1.17 16.28
N ASP A 43 11.98 1.08 17.27
CA ASP A 43 11.70 0.50 18.60
C ASP A 43 10.88 1.43 19.50
N ASN A 44 9.62 1.13 19.79
CA ASN A 44 8.82 1.95 20.70
C ASN A 44 9.38 1.95 22.14
N ALA A 45 8.79 2.75 23.02
CA ALA A 45 9.22 2.85 24.42
C ALA A 45 9.22 1.52 25.21
N SER A 46 8.50 0.50 24.73
CA SER A 46 8.44 -0.84 25.32
C SER A 46 9.43 -1.82 24.68
N GLY A 47 10.21 -1.40 23.67
CA GLY A 47 11.19 -2.21 22.96
C GLY A 47 10.62 -3.07 21.84
N TYR A 48 9.36 -2.86 21.43
CA TYR A 48 8.78 -3.51 20.26
C TYR A 48 9.08 -2.67 19.02
N TYR A 49 9.49 -3.31 17.92
CA TYR A 49 9.64 -2.59 16.66
C TYR A 49 8.28 -2.36 16.02
N ARG A 50 8.06 -1.13 15.56
CA ARG A 50 6.81 -0.61 14.99
C ARG A 50 7.07 0.00 13.62
N PRO A 51 6.15 -0.15 12.66
CA PRO A 51 6.25 0.43 11.35
C PRO A 51 6.11 1.93 11.50
N PHE A 52 6.97 2.67 10.81
CA PHE A 52 6.81 4.11 10.73
C PHE A 52 6.61 4.56 9.29
N ARG A 53 5.88 5.67 9.17
CA ARG A 53 5.89 6.57 8.02
C ARG A 53 6.49 7.88 8.48
N TRP A 54 7.48 8.39 7.74
CA TRP A 54 8.08 9.69 8.01
C TRP A 54 7.75 10.64 6.87
N THR A 55 7.38 11.88 7.24
CA THR A 55 7.35 13.02 6.33
C THR A 55 8.09 14.20 6.94
N GLN A 56 8.54 15.13 6.11
CA GLN A 56 9.18 16.34 6.60
C GLN A 56 8.25 17.19 7.51
N ALA A 57 6.94 17.15 7.25
CA ALA A 57 5.97 17.96 7.99
C ALA A 57 5.56 17.35 9.34
N GLU A 58 5.46 16.03 9.41
CA GLU A 58 4.87 15.32 10.55
C GLU A 58 5.90 14.57 11.39
N GLY A 59 7.12 14.40 10.88
CA GLY A 59 8.12 13.54 11.51
C GLY A 59 7.75 12.06 11.40
N MET A 60 8.25 11.24 12.33
CA MET A 60 7.96 9.80 12.38
C MET A 60 6.58 9.53 12.99
N GLN A 61 5.71 8.88 12.23
CA GLN A 61 4.39 8.42 12.64
C GLN A 61 4.39 6.89 12.75
N ASP A 62 3.97 6.35 13.90
CA ASP A 62 3.69 4.92 14.08
C ASP A 62 2.40 4.55 13.33
N LEU A 63 2.47 3.53 12.47
CA LEU A 63 1.31 3.11 11.67
C LEU A 63 0.39 2.13 12.39
N GLY A 64 0.86 1.47 13.45
CA GLY A 64 0.07 0.47 14.18
C GLY A 64 0.50 -0.98 13.92
N THR A 65 -0.28 -1.91 14.49
CA THR A 65 -0.20 -3.36 14.31
C THR A 65 -1.57 -3.90 13.89
N LEU A 66 -1.69 -5.20 13.63
CA LEU A 66 -2.99 -5.87 13.43
C LEU A 66 -3.60 -6.36 14.76
N GLY A 67 -3.27 -5.66 15.86
CA GLY A 67 -3.68 -6.01 17.22
C GLY A 67 -2.58 -6.67 18.08
N GLY A 68 -1.54 -7.22 17.43
CA GLY A 68 -0.35 -7.75 18.10
C GLY A 68 0.65 -6.67 18.54
N SER A 69 1.88 -7.08 18.84
CA SER A 69 2.89 -6.20 19.46
C SER A 69 3.93 -5.63 18.49
N GLN A 70 4.21 -6.34 17.40
CA GLN A 70 5.30 -6.01 16.48
C GLN A 70 4.83 -5.86 15.04
N SER A 71 5.54 -5.03 14.27
CA SER A 71 5.24 -4.77 12.86
C SER A 71 6.38 -4.01 12.17
N ALA A 72 6.48 -4.15 10.85
CA ALA A 72 7.49 -3.47 10.03
C ALA A 72 6.93 -3.12 8.65
N ALA A 73 7.15 -1.88 8.20
CA ALA A 73 6.84 -1.44 6.84
C ALA A 73 8.07 -1.61 5.95
N TYR A 74 7.92 -2.28 4.80
CA TYR A 74 9.04 -2.63 3.93
C TYR A 74 9.12 -1.76 2.68
N ASP A 75 7.99 -1.33 2.14
CA ASP A 75 7.95 -0.56 0.89
C ASP A 75 6.74 0.39 0.84
N VAL A 76 6.81 1.37 -0.05
CA VAL A 76 5.80 2.43 -0.21
C VAL A 76 5.61 2.80 -1.69
N SER A 77 4.36 3.07 -2.09
CA SER A 77 4.00 3.52 -3.44
C SER A 77 4.65 4.86 -3.80
N ALA A 78 4.67 5.19 -5.10
CA ALA A 78 5.35 6.39 -5.60
C ALA A 78 4.76 7.70 -5.04
N ASP A 79 3.46 7.72 -4.78
CA ASP A 79 2.72 8.83 -4.19
C ASP A 79 2.72 8.85 -2.66
N GLY A 80 3.28 7.82 -2.01
CA GLY A 80 3.37 7.74 -0.56
C GLY A 80 2.09 7.27 0.15
N ASN A 81 1.05 6.86 -0.58
CA ASN A 81 -0.28 6.56 -0.03
C ASN A 81 -0.51 5.09 0.32
N VAL A 82 0.24 4.16 -0.26
CA VAL A 82 0.12 2.72 0.03
C VAL A 82 1.44 2.23 0.60
N ILE A 83 1.41 1.67 1.81
CA ILE A 83 2.57 1.11 2.49
C ILE A 83 2.32 -0.38 2.72
N VAL A 84 3.31 -1.22 2.45
CA VAL A 84 3.21 -2.67 2.67
C VAL A 84 4.25 -3.18 3.65
N GLY A 85 3.94 -4.29 4.30
CA GLY A 85 4.86 -4.91 5.24
C GLY A 85 4.26 -6.13 5.92
N GLN A 86 4.71 -6.37 7.16
CA GLN A 86 4.13 -7.40 8.02
C GLN A 86 3.84 -6.89 9.43
N ALA A 87 2.81 -7.45 10.05
CA ALA A 87 2.37 -7.10 11.40
C ALA A 87 1.85 -8.32 12.13
N GLU A 88 2.06 -8.36 13.44
CA GLU A 88 1.43 -9.33 14.32
C GLU A 88 -0.06 -9.00 14.47
N ASN A 89 -0.91 -10.02 14.34
CA ASN A 89 -2.31 -9.97 14.75
C ASN A 89 -2.49 -10.24 16.26
N ASP A 90 -3.72 -10.17 16.78
CA ASP A 90 -4.05 -10.49 18.19
C ASP A 90 -3.60 -11.90 18.64
N GLY A 91 -3.42 -12.82 17.69
CA GLY A 91 -2.91 -14.17 17.91
C GLY A 91 -1.37 -14.28 17.88
N TYR A 92 -0.65 -13.15 17.77
CA TYR A 92 0.80 -13.08 17.60
C TYR A 92 1.32 -13.79 16.35
N GLN A 93 0.48 -13.91 15.32
CA GLN A 93 0.86 -14.46 14.03
C GLN A 93 1.27 -13.31 13.10
N TRP A 94 2.37 -13.50 12.39
CA TRP A 94 2.79 -12.58 11.34
C TRP A 94 1.82 -12.64 10.17
N ARG A 95 1.34 -11.48 9.77
CA ARG A 95 0.45 -11.28 8.65
C ARG A 95 0.98 -10.16 7.76
N PRO A 96 0.88 -10.30 6.44
CA PRO A 96 1.19 -9.22 5.55
C PRO A 96 0.09 -8.16 5.68
N PHE A 97 0.50 -6.90 5.71
CA PHE A 97 -0.45 -5.79 5.76
C PHE A 97 -0.28 -4.86 4.57
N ARG A 98 -1.36 -4.16 4.23
CA ARG A 98 -1.28 -2.84 3.57
C ARG A 98 -1.77 -1.76 4.50
N TRP A 99 -1.21 -0.57 4.38
CA TRP A 99 -1.67 0.62 5.08
C TRP A 99 -2.03 1.69 4.07
N THR A 100 -3.16 2.36 4.31
CA THR A 100 -3.56 3.59 3.61
C THR A 100 -3.93 4.66 4.63
N PRO A 101 -3.87 5.96 4.28
CA PRO A 101 -4.31 7.03 5.17
C PRO A 101 -5.75 6.89 5.66
N ALA A 102 -6.63 6.35 4.82
CA ALA A 102 -8.05 6.19 5.13
C ALA A 102 -8.35 4.91 5.94
N GLY A 103 -7.71 3.78 5.58
CA GLY A 103 -8.01 2.47 6.14
C GLY A 103 -7.16 2.08 7.36
N GLY A 104 -6.00 2.72 7.55
CA GLY A 104 -5.04 2.26 8.54
C GLY A 104 -4.41 0.92 8.14
N VAL A 105 -3.91 0.14 9.11
CA VAL A 105 -3.27 -1.16 8.84
C VAL A 105 -4.33 -2.24 8.62
N GLU A 106 -4.27 -2.90 7.47
CA GLU A 106 -5.23 -3.93 7.05
C GLU A 106 -4.53 -5.25 6.72
N ASP A 107 -5.06 -6.37 7.21
CA ASP A 107 -4.54 -7.71 6.94
C ASP A 107 -4.90 -8.14 5.51
N LEU A 108 -3.90 -8.48 4.69
CA LEU A 108 -4.15 -8.91 3.30
C LEU A 108 -4.91 -10.24 3.24
N ASN A 109 -4.74 -11.14 4.22
CA ASN A 109 -5.47 -12.40 4.28
C ASN A 109 -6.95 -12.23 4.59
N GLN A 110 -7.34 -11.10 5.17
CA GLN A 110 -8.76 -10.76 5.39
C GLN A 110 -9.29 -9.96 4.21
N THR A 111 -8.54 -8.95 3.78
CA THR A 111 -9.01 -7.97 2.81
C THR A 111 -9.11 -8.54 1.39
N TYR A 112 -8.26 -9.51 1.07
CA TYR A 112 -8.22 -10.20 -0.23
C TYR A 112 -8.52 -11.69 -0.10
N ALA A 113 -9.22 -12.09 0.97
CA ALA A 113 -9.55 -13.49 1.25
C ALA A 113 -10.24 -14.20 0.07
N SER A 114 -11.07 -13.48 -0.70
CA SER A 114 -11.77 -14.00 -1.87
C SER A 114 -10.87 -14.38 -3.04
N LEU A 115 -9.63 -13.87 -3.07
CA LEU A 115 -8.63 -14.18 -4.09
C LEU A 115 -7.79 -15.41 -3.71
N LEU A 116 -7.83 -15.84 -2.45
CA LEU A 116 -7.05 -16.96 -1.95
C LEU A 116 -7.74 -18.29 -2.23
N THR A 117 -6.96 -19.28 -2.68
CA THR A 117 -7.44 -20.67 -2.68
C THR A 117 -7.60 -21.11 -1.22
N GLY A 118 -8.71 -21.79 -0.89
CA GLY A 118 -9.01 -22.22 0.48
C GLY A 118 -7.83 -22.96 1.13
N GLY A 119 -7.40 -22.48 2.29
CA GLY A 119 -6.24 -22.98 3.04
C GLY A 119 -4.91 -22.29 2.70
N SER A 120 -4.87 -21.43 1.68
CA SER A 120 -3.70 -20.60 1.39
C SER A 120 -3.60 -19.44 2.38
N GLU A 121 -2.38 -18.98 2.61
CA GLU A 121 -2.09 -17.92 3.57
C GLU A 121 -0.89 -17.11 3.09
N LEU A 122 -1.03 -15.79 3.05
CA LEU A 122 0.06 -14.86 2.79
C LEU A 122 0.79 -14.58 4.11
N TRP A 123 2.12 -14.45 4.10
CA TRP A 123 2.91 -14.21 5.32
C TRP A 123 3.59 -12.85 5.36
N GLU A 124 4.25 -12.44 4.27
CA GLU A 124 4.92 -11.14 4.18
C GLU A 124 4.67 -10.48 2.84
N ALA A 125 4.50 -9.15 2.83
CA ALA A 125 4.44 -8.32 1.63
C ALA A 125 5.69 -7.44 1.58
N HIS A 126 6.58 -7.69 0.62
CA HIS A 126 7.91 -7.07 0.57
C HIS A 126 8.01 -5.86 -0.34
N ALA A 127 7.18 -5.76 -1.39
CA ALA A 127 7.22 -4.63 -2.30
C ALA A 127 5.85 -4.29 -2.87
N ILE A 128 5.70 -3.04 -3.26
CA ILE A 128 4.51 -2.49 -3.89
C ILE A 128 4.88 -1.77 -5.19
N SER A 129 4.07 -1.90 -6.23
CA SER A 129 4.29 -1.15 -7.46
C SER A 129 4.11 0.35 -7.26
N PRO A 130 4.72 1.20 -8.12
CA PRO A 130 4.62 2.66 -8.01
C PRO A 130 3.19 3.20 -7.94
N ASP A 131 2.25 2.55 -8.62
CA ASP A 131 0.81 2.89 -8.65
C ASP A 131 0.01 2.34 -7.46
N GLY A 132 0.65 1.67 -6.50
CA GLY A 132 -0.03 1.12 -5.31
C GLY A 132 -0.84 -0.16 -5.57
N ARG A 133 -0.82 -0.71 -6.79
CA ARG A 133 -1.71 -1.80 -7.22
C ARG A 133 -1.17 -3.21 -6.99
N TYR A 134 0.09 -3.46 -7.27
CA TYR A 134 0.67 -4.80 -7.25
C TYR A 134 1.53 -4.99 -6.02
N ILE A 135 1.09 -5.87 -5.13
CA ILE A 135 1.84 -6.25 -3.93
C ILE A 135 2.52 -7.60 -4.20
N VAL A 136 3.81 -7.71 -3.88
CA VAL A 136 4.54 -8.99 -3.97
C VAL A 136 5.09 -9.40 -2.61
N GLY A 137 5.27 -10.71 -2.43
CA GLY A 137 5.71 -11.28 -1.17
C GLY A 137 5.78 -12.79 -1.22
N PHE A 138 5.66 -13.45 -0.07
CA PHE A 138 5.60 -14.92 0.00
C PHE A 138 4.57 -15.41 1.02
N GLY A 139 4.14 -16.66 0.84
CA GLY A 139 3.18 -17.34 1.69
C GLY A 139 3.04 -18.82 1.32
N TYR A 140 2.06 -19.48 1.93
CA TYR A 140 1.70 -20.85 1.64
C TYR A 140 0.56 -20.91 0.63
N ASN A 141 0.76 -21.64 -0.47
CA ASN A 141 -0.27 -21.96 -1.46
C ASN A 141 -0.78 -23.40 -1.25
N ALA A 142 -2.02 -23.51 -0.77
CA ALA A 142 -2.65 -24.81 -0.53
C ALA A 142 -2.99 -25.58 -1.83
N ALA A 143 -3.10 -24.89 -2.97
CA ALA A 143 -3.36 -25.54 -4.26
C ALA A 143 -2.15 -26.35 -4.75
N THR A 144 -0.94 -25.91 -4.39
CA THR A 144 0.32 -26.52 -4.81
C THR A 144 1.07 -27.20 -3.67
N ASP A 145 0.61 -27.02 -2.42
CA ASP A 145 1.25 -27.48 -1.18
C ASP A 145 2.69 -26.98 -1.03
N ARG A 146 2.87 -25.66 -1.23
CA ARG A 146 4.20 -25.02 -1.26
C ARG A 146 4.23 -23.66 -0.62
N ASP A 147 5.39 -23.35 -0.05
CA ASP A 147 5.78 -21.99 0.29
C ASP A 147 6.33 -21.34 -0.99
N GLU A 148 5.65 -20.31 -1.49
CA GLU A 148 6.01 -19.68 -2.75
C GLU A 148 5.75 -18.17 -2.76
N ALA A 149 6.37 -17.50 -3.73
CA ALA A 149 6.16 -16.08 -3.94
C ALA A 149 4.76 -15.83 -4.51
N PHE A 150 4.14 -14.72 -4.14
CA PHE A 150 2.89 -14.26 -4.71
C PHE A 150 3.05 -12.91 -5.41
N LEU A 151 2.19 -12.67 -6.40
CA LEU A 151 1.86 -11.36 -6.92
C LEU A 151 0.35 -11.17 -6.71
N LEU A 152 0.01 -10.17 -5.91
CA LEU A 152 -1.35 -9.77 -5.59
C LEU A 152 -1.67 -8.52 -6.40
N ASP A 153 -2.68 -8.62 -7.25
CA ASP A 153 -3.31 -7.47 -7.88
C ASP A 153 -4.42 -6.96 -6.94
N THR A 154 -4.24 -5.78 -6.34
CA THR A 154 -5.20 -5.21 -5.38
C THR A 154 -6.45 -4.65 -6.03
N TRP A 155 -6.54 -4.69 -7.36
CA TRP A 155 -7.67 -4.19 -8.12
C TRP A 155 -9.01 -4.76 -7.64
N ARG A 156 -9.82 -3.89 -7.04
CA ARG A 156 -11.21 -4.18 -6.71
C ARG A 156 -12.08 -3.74 -7.88
N THR A 157 -12.84 -4.67 -8.43
CA THR A 157 -13.80 -4.38 -9.50
C THR A 157 -14.80 -3.32 -9.04
N GLY A 158 -14.73 -2.12 -9.61
CA GLY A 158 -15.57 -0.97 -9.26
C GLY A 158 -14.89 0.09 -8.39
N ASP A 159 -13.77 -0.22 -7.75
CA ASP A 159 -12.90 0.73 -7.03
C ASP A 159 -11.88 1.28 -8.04
N THR A 160 -12.27 2.37 -8.70
CA THR A 160 -11.52 2.98 -9.79
C THR A 160 -10.46 3.94 -9.29
N ASN A 161 -10.62 4.52 -8.11
CA ASN A 161 -9.63 5.44 -7.56
C ASN A 161 -8.59 4.73 -6.65
N GLY A 162 -8.80 3.45 -6.35
CA GLY A 162 -7.90 2.60 -5.57
C GLY A 162 -7.91 2.89 -4.07
N ASP A 163 -8.92 3.59 -3.55
CA ASP A 163 -9.00 3.98 -2.14
C ASP A 163 -9.55 2.88 -1.22
N GLY A 164 -10.01 1.77 -1.82
CA GLY A 164 -10.56 0.62 -1.12
C GLY A 164 -12.07 0.68 -0.93
N CYS A 165 -12.71 1.82 -1.13
CA CYS A 165 -14.16 1.96 -1.14
C CYS A 165 -14.68 1.85 -2.58
N ILE A 166 -15.95 1.46 -2.73
CA ILE A 166 -16.66 1.58 -4.01
C ILE A 166 -17.77 2.58 -3.78
N ASP A 167 -17.53 3.84 -4.07
CA ASP A 167 -18.42 4.94 -3.73
C ASP A 167 -18.65 5.94 -4.89
N ASP A 168 -19.17 7.12 -4.56
CA ASP A 168 -19.48 8.13 -5.56
C ASP A 168 -18.23 8.74 -6.20
N ALA A 169 -17.07 8.69 -5.55
CA ALA A 169 -15.80 9.08 -6.15
C ALA A 169 -15.44 8.13 -7.31
N ASP A 170 -15.67 6.82 -7.17
CA ASP A 170 -15.46 5.86 -8.26
C ASP A 170 -16.42 6.06 -9.41
N LEU A 171 -17.68 6.32 -9.07
CA LEU A 171 -18.71 6.60 -10.06
C LEU A 171 -18.34 7.86 -10.86
N LEU A 172 -17.83 8.90 -10.18
CA LEU A 172 -17.38 10.13 -10.82
C LEU A 172 -16.14 9.93 -11.69
N ALA A 173 -15.20 9.06 -11.29
CA ALA A 173 -14.04 8.73 -12.10
C ALA A 173 -14.47 8.15 -13.46
N VAL A 174 -15.34 7.14 -13.45
CA VAL A 174 -15.89 6.55 -14.68
C VAL A 174 -16.65 7.59 -15.51
N LEU A 175 -17.45 8.43 -14.86
CA LEU A 175 -18.23 9.46 -15.56
C LEU A 175 -17.34 10.51 -16.24
N PHE A 176 -16.21 10.88 -15.64
CA PHE A 176 -15.27 11.84 -16.24
C PHE A 176 -14.43 11.23 -17.35
N ALA A 177 -14.21 9.93 -17.33
CA ALA A 177 -13.50 9.19 -18.38
C ALA A 177 -14.40 8.69 -19.51
N PHE A 178 -15.71 8.92 -19.44
CA PHE A 178 -16.69 8.39 -20.39
C PHE A 178 -16.37 8.72 -21.86
N GLY A 179 -16.38 7.70 -22.72
CA GLY A 179 -16.06 7.80 -24.14
C GLY A 179 -14.56 7.86 -24.46
N THR A 180 -13.69 7.73 -23.45
CA THR A 180 -12.24 7.62 -23.67
C THR A 180 -11.85 6.16 -24.00
N PRO A 181 -10.75 5.93 -24.74
CA PRO A 181 -10.21 4.59 -24.94
C PRO A 181 -9.69 4.01 -23.61
N GLY A 182 -10.11 2.79 -23.27
CA GLY A 182 -9.70 2.05 -22.07
C GLY A 182 -8.27 1.47 -22.11
N SER A 183 -7.36 2.09 -22.87
CA SER A 183 -6.00 1.57 -23.06
C SER A 183 -4.94 2.55 -22.53
N GLY A 184 -4.14 2.12 -21.55
CA GLY A 184 -3.02 2.88 -20.99
C GLY A 184 -3.08 3.04 -19.47
N LEU A 185 -2.43 4.08 -18.94
CA LEU A 185 -2.35 4.42 -17.50
C LEU A 185 -3.71 4.86 -16.89
N THR A 186 -4.78 4.92 -17.68
CA THR A 186 -6.18 5.17 -17.27
C THR A 186 -7.00 3.86 -17.31
N CYS A 187 -6.36 2.74 -16.96
CA CYS A 187 -6.99 1.40 -16.98
C CYS A 187 -8.05 1.21 -15.89
N HIS A 188 -8.32 2.25 -15.11
CA HIS A 188 -9.09 2.14 -13.90
C HIS A 188 -10.58 2.32 -14.15
N GLU A 189 -10.94 3.11 -15.16
CA GLU A 189 -12.31 3.41 -15.53
C GLU A 189 -12.89 2.45 -16.59
N ASP A 190 -12.06 1.77 -17.38
CA ASP A 190 -12.46 0.63 -18.23
C ASP A 190 -12.41 -0.66 -17.41
N ILE A 191 -13.44 -0.84 -16.59
CA ILE A 191 -13.52 -1.89 -15.57
C ILE A 191 -13.79 -3.25 -16.23
N ASN A 192 -14.57 -3.28 -17.32
CA ASN A 192 -14.92 -4.51 -18.02
C ASN A 192 -13.84 -4.95 -19.04
N LYS A 193 -12.88 -4.07 -19.36
CA LYS A 193 -11.73 -4.27 -20.26
C LYS A 193 -12.11 -4.50 -21.73
N ASP A 194 -13.18 -3.86 -22.20
CA ASP A 194 -13.60 -3.92 -23.61
C ASP A 194 -12.91 -2.87 -24.50
N GLY A 195 -12.13 -1.98 -23.89
CA GLY A 195 -11.32 -0.98 -24.58
C GLY A 195 -11.97 0.38 -24.71
N VAL A 196 -13.16 0.60 -24.13
CA VAL A 196 -13.85 1.89 -24.08
C VAL A 196 -14.45 2.10 -22.70
N VAL A 197 -14.27 3.29 -22.13
CA VAL A 197 -14.98 3.64 -20.89
C VAL A 197 -16.41 4.02 -21.25
N ASP A 198 -17.39 3.21 -20.87
CA ASP A 198 -18.80 3.45 -21.18
C ASP A 198 -19.79 3.11 -20.04
N ASP A 199 -21.07 2.97 -20.37
CA ASP A 199 -22.12 2.70 -19.39
C ASP A 199 -22.02 1.30 -18.79
N ALA A 200 -21.36 0.35 -19.45
CA ALA A 200 -21.08 -0.96 -18.88
C ALA A 200 -20.05 -0.90 -17.74
N ASP A 201 -19.07 0.00 -17.82
CA ASP A 201 -18.15 0.25 -16.69
C ASP A 201 -18.87 0.95 -15.55
N LEU A 202 -19.67 1.97 -15.86
CA LEU A 202 -20.45 2.70 -14.88
C LEU A 202 -21.40 1.76 -14.11
N LEU A 203 -22.05 0.85 -14.83
CA LEU A 203 -22.88 -0.21 -14.21
C LEU A 203 -22.06 -1.13 -13.31
N THR A 204 -20.80 -1.38 -13.64
CA THR A 204 -19.92 -2.20 -12.80
C THR A 204 -19.64 -1.54 -11.45
N VAL A 205 -19.39 -0.22 -11.41
CA VAL A 205 -19.29 0.54 -10.15
C VAL A 205 -20.62 0.47 -9.38
N LEU A 206 -21.74 0.76 -10.05
CA LEU A 206 -23.08 0.76 -9.45
C LEU A 206 -23.47 -0.59 -8.84
N PHE A 207 -23.11 -1.71 -9.46
CA PHE A 207 -23.40 -3.05 -8.92
C PHE A 207 -22.57 -3.41 -7.69
N ASN A 208 -21.41 -2.77 -7.51
CA ASN A 208 -20.54 -2.99 -6.37
C ASN A 208 -20.60 -1.84 -5.35
N PHE A 209 -21.43 -0.82 -5.60
CA PHE A 209 -21.52 0.40 -4.82
C PHE A 209 -21.82 0.14 -3.34
N GLY A 210 -21.09 0.82 -2.46
CA GLY A 210 -21.15 0.65 -1.00
C GLY A 210 -20.40 -0.57 -0.49
N SER A 211 -19.59 -1.23 -1.31
CA SER A 211 -18.67 -2.29 -0.87
C SER A 211 -17.31 -1.69 -0.48
N GLY A 212 -16.63 -2.29 0.48
CA GLY A 212 -15.26 -1.92 0.83
C GLY A 212 -15.09 -0.91 1.97
N CYS A 213 -16.19 -0.50 2.60
CA CYS A 213 -16.23 0.37 3.79
C CYS A 213 -17.06 -0.22 4.94
#